data_AF-A0A7L8S506-F1
#
_entry.id   AF-A0A7L8S506-F1
#
_cell.length_a   1.000
_cell.length_b   1.000
_cell.length_c   1.000
_cell.angle_alpha   90.00
_cell.angle_beta   90.00
_cell.angle_gamma   90.00
#
_symmetry.space_group_name_H-M   'P 1'
#
loop_
_entity.id
_entity.type
_entity.pdbx_description
1 polymer ?
#
loop_
_entity_poly.entity_id
_entity_poly.type
_entity_poly.pdbx_seq_one_letter_code
_entity_poly.pdbx_strand_id
1 'polypeptide(L)' 'MSHDLSLAQNHAWNLARTLMVPVILFKVDDEYGVYLNSQAVSLAFR' A
#
# COMPACT_ATOMS: atom_id res chain seq x y z
N MET A 1 18.14 12.14 22.90
CA MET A 1 18.08 12.68 21.52
C MET A 1 18.17 11.60 20.45
N SER A 2 19.25 10.82 20.33
CA SER A 2 19.32 9.74 19.31
C SER A 2 18.31 8.60 19.57
N HIS A 3 18.05 8.29 20.83
CA HIS A 3 17.06 7.29 21.24
C HIS A 3 15.62 7.70 20.87
N ASP A 4 15.26 8.95 21.14
CA ASP A 4 13.93 9.51 20.85
C ASP A 4 13.65 9.58 19.35
N LEU A 5 14.68 9.91 18.56
CA LEU A 5 14.58 9.91 17.10
C LEU A 5 14.38 8.50 16.53
N SER A 6 15.12 7.51 17.03
CA SER A 6 14.95 6.11 16.63
C SER A 6 13.55 5.59 16.96
N LEU A 7 13.03 5.93 18.16
CA LEU A 7 11.67 5.59 18.56
C LEU A 7 10.63 6.22 17.62
N ALA A 8 10.75 7.51 17.32
CA ALA A 8 9.84 8.21 16.40
C ALA A 8 9.87 7.62 14.98
N GLN A 9 11.05 7.26 14.46
CA GLN A 9 11.19 6.61 13.15
C GLN A 9 10.51 5.24 13.12
N ASN A 10 10.67 4.44 14.18
CA ASN A 10 9.98 3.14 14.29
C ASN A 10 8.46 3.31 14.28
N HIS A 11 7.93 4.29 14.99
CA HIS A 11 6.49 4.59 14.96
C HIS A 11 6.01 5.05 13.59
N ALA A 12 6.74 5.95 12.93
CA ALA A 12 6.42 6.41 11.58
C ALA A 12 6.44 5.26 10.56
N TRP A 13 7.43 4.37 10.66
CA TRP A 13 7.55 3.19 9.81
C TRP A 13 6.41 2.19 10.05
N ASN A 14 6.05 1.95 11.31
CA ASN A 14 4.90 1.11 11.66
C ASN A 14 3.60 1.67 11.08
N LEU A 15 3.37 2.97 11.21
CA LEU A 15 2.20 3.65 10.64
C LEU A 15 2.18 3.56 9.12
N ALA A 16 3.32 3.81 8.46
CA ALA A 16 3.44 3.70 7.01
C ALA A 16 3.05 2.30 6.52
N ARG A 17 3.54 1.23 7.17
CA ARG A 17 3.16 -0.14 6.81
C ARG A 17 1.67 -0.43 6.99
N THR A 18 1.04 0.15 8.02
CA THR A 18 -0.42 0.00 8.22
C THR A 18 -1.22 0.70 7.12
N LEU A 19 -0.74 1.86 6.64
CA LEU A 19 -1.41 2.63 5.60
C LEU A 19 -1.10 2.16 4.18
N MET A 20 -0.07 1.33 3.98
CA MET A 20 0.25 0.75 2.68
C MET A 20 -0.87 -0.18 2.22
N VAL A 21 -1.40 0.09 1.02
CA VAL A 21 -2.38 -0.78 0.37
C VAL A 21 -1.69 -1.52 -0.78
N PRO A 22 -1.83 -2.86 -0.88
CA PRO A 22 -1.29 -3.59 -2.01
C PRO A 22 -1.99 -3.18 -3.30
N VAL A 23 -1.18 -2.89 -4.32
CA VAL A 23 -1.63 -2.52 -5.66
C VAL A 23 -1.13 -3.55 -6.66
N ILE A 24 -1.99 -3.95 -7.60
CA ILE A 24 -1.62 -4.81 -8.73
C ILE A 24 -1.45 -3.90 -9.94
N LEU A 25 -0.23 -3.85 -10.46
CA LEU A 25 0.09 -3.19 -11.73
C LEU A 25 0.03 -4.25 -12.83
N PHE A 26 -0.69 -3.95 -13.90
CA PHE A 26 -0.79 -4.83 -15.06
C PHE A 26 -0.75 -4.00 -16.34
N LYS A 27 -0.31 -4.62 -17.43
CA LYS A 27 -0.24 -3.99 -18.76
C LYS A 27 -1.22 -4.70 -19.69
N VAL A 28 -2.02 -3.93 -20.43
CA VAL A 28 -2.84 -4.43 -21.53
C VAL A 28 -2.50 -3.59 -22.75
N ASP A 29 -2.11 -4.26 -23.83
CA ASP A 29 -1.54 -3.62 -25.03
C ASP A 29 -0.38 -2.66 -24.68
N ASP A 30 -0.55 -1.35 -24.88
CA ASP A 30 0.41 -0.31 -24.52
C ASP A 30 -0.01 0.57 -23.34
N GLU A 31 -1.03 0.15 -22.58
CA GLU A 31 -1.55 0.87 -21.43
C GLU A 31 -1.25 0.15 -20.11
N TYR A 32 -1.03 0.94 -19.05
CA TYR A 32 -0.87 0.44 -17.68
C TYR A 32 -2.14 0.63 -16.89
N GLY A 33 -2.64 -0.46 -16.31
CA GLY A 33 -3.73 -0.48 -15.36
C GLY A 33 -3.22 -0.62 -13.92
N VAL A 34 -3.95 -0.01 -12.99
CA VAL A 34 -3.74 -0.20 -11.54
C VAL A 34 -5.00 -0.76 -10.95
N TYR A 35 -4.87 -1.83 -10.18
CA TYR A 35 -5.96 -2.43 -9.43
C TYR A 35 -5.67 -2.40 -7.94
N LEU A 36 -6.57 -1.78 -7.17
CA LEU A 36 -6.49 -1.77 -5.72
C LEU A 36 -7.14 -3.05 -5.18
N ASN A 37 -6.52 -3.70 -4.18
CA ASN A 37 -7.09 -4.93 -3.60
C ASN A 37 -8.52 -4.72 -3.02
N SER A 38 -8.84 -3.52 -2.53
CA SER A 38 -10.21 -3.17 -2.12
C SER A 38 -11.24 -3.24 -3.26
N GLN A 39 -10.81 -3.00 -4.50
CA GLN A 39 -11.64 -3.16 -5.70
C GLN A 39 -11.74 -4.64 -6.11
N ALA A 40 -10.67 -5.43 -5.89
CA ALA A 40 -10.65 -6.89 -6.11
C ALA A 40 -11.78 -7.61 -5.40
N VAL A 41 -11.95 -7.30 -4.11
CA VAL A 41 -13.03 -7.84 -3.29
C VAL A 41 -14.38 -7.40 -3.85
N SER A 42 -14.57 -6.12 -4.18
CA SER A 42 -15.87 -5.63 -4.67
C SER A 42 -16.28 -6.18 -6.04
N LEU A 43 -15.34 -6.55 -6.90
CA LEU A 43 -15.64 -7.09 -8.24
C LEU A 43 -15.89 -8.60 -8.20
N ALA A 44 -15.23 -9.34 -7.29
CA ALA A 44 -15.38 -10.78 -7.15
C ALA A 44 -16.70 -11.23 -6.52
N PHE A 45 -17.43 -10.32 -5.86
CA PHE A 45 -18.74 -10.58 -5.22
C PHE A 45 -19.92 -9.92 -5.96
N ARG A 46 -19.73 -9.49 -7.21
CA ARG A 46 -20.81 -8.99 -8.09
C ARG A 46 -21.19 -10.02 -9.13
#